data_AF-A0AA97DCA4-F1
#
_entry.id   AF-A0AA97DCA4-F1
#
_cell.length_a   1.000
_cell.length_b   1.000
_cell.length_c   1.000
_cell.angle_alpha   90.00
_cell.angle_beta   90.00
_cell.angle_gamma   90.00
#
_symmetry.space_group_name_H-M   'P 1'
#
loop_
_entity.id
_entity.type
_entity.pdbx_description
1 polymer ?
#
loop_
_entity_poly.entity_id
_entity_poly.type
_entity_poly.pdbx_seq_one_letter_code
_entity_poly.pdbx_strand_id
1 'polypeptide(L)'
;MAITEKQKRFADEYLKDLNATAAARRAGYKDPNFGRQLLTKTNVSVYIQKRMGDQQRRTEITQDRVLQELAAIGFARGTDYAEITSSGGVVLKPTENLSDQQKAAVTGIKETQAGVEVKLADKVKALELLGKHLGLFDGPGVGQSTEDRLADYLTALEDSVKHEPE
;
A
#
# COMPACT_ATOMS: atom_id res chain seq x y z
N MET A 1 -33.41 -0.53 5.76
CA MET A 1 -33.82 -1.63 4.84
C MET A 1 -32.87 -2.80 5.01
N ALA A 2 -33.40 -4.03 5.07
CA ALA A 2 -32.59 -5.24 5.13
C ALA A 2 -31.87 -5.48 3.79
N ILE A 3 -30.67 -6.09 3.83
CA ILE A 3 -29.94 -6.50 2.63
C ILE A 3 -30.48 -7.84 2.11
N THR A 4 -30.67 -7.95 0.80
CA THR A 4 -31.16 -9.18 0.16
C THR A 4 -30.03 -10.16 -0.17
N GLU A 5 -30.32 -11.45 -0.31
CA GLU A 5 -29.32 -12.46 -0.70
C GLU A 5 -28.65 -12.19 -2.05
N LYS A 6 -29.38 -11.58 -2.98
CA LYS A 6 -28.82 -11.17 -4.27
C LYS A 6 -27.82 -10.00 -4.12
N GLN A 7 -28.12 -9.06 -3.23
CA GLN A 7 -27.21 -7.96 -2.90
C GLN A 7 -25.98 -8.44 -2.12
N LYS A 8 -26.13 -9.42 -1.22
CA LYS A 8 -25.00 -10.07 -0.54
C LYS A 8 -24.06 -10.74 -1.54
N ARG A 9 -24.61 -11.55 -2.47
CA ARG A 9 -23.81 -12.16 -3.55
C ARG A 9 -23.08 -11.12 -4.40
N PHE A 10 -23.75 -10.03 -4.74
CA PHE A 10 -23.09 -8.92 -5.44
C PHE A 10 -21.90 -8.36 -4.66
N ALA A 11 -22.08 -8.05 -3.38
CA ALA A 11 -21.01 -7.52 -2.55
C ALA A 11 -19.83 -8.50 -2.41
N ASP A 12 -20.12 -9.79 -2.24
CA ASP A 12 -19.11 -10.84 -2.15
C ASP A 12 -18.32 -11.02 -3.45
N GLU A 13 -18.99 -10.91 -4.61
CA GLU A 13 -18.35 -10.94 -5.91
C GLU A 13 -17.57 -9.66 -6.22
N TYR A 14 -18.02 -8.52 -5.72
CA TYR A 14 -17.35 -7.22 -5.88
C TYR A 14 -16.03 -7.19 -5.10
N LEU A 15 -15.98 -7.75 -3.90
CA LEU A 15 -14.77 -7.77 -3.06
C LEU A 15 -13.64 -8.65 -3.59
N LYS A 16 -13.86 -9.41 -4.68
CA LYS A 16 -12.80 -10.22 -5.31
C LYS A 16 -11.91 -9.40 -6.24
N ASP A 17 -12.47 -8.43 -6.96
CA ASP A 17 -11.77 -7.71 -8.04
C ASP A 17 -12.15 -6.22 -8.12
N LEU A 18 -12.97 -5.72 -7.19
CA LEU A 18 -13.51 -4.35 -7.15
C LEU A 18 -14.18 -3.92 -8.47
N ASN A 19 -14.69 -4.87 -9.25
CA ASN A 19 -15.37 -4.60 -10.51
C ASN A 19 -16.89 -4.73 -10.36
N ALA A 20 -17.57 -3.58 -10.27
CA ALA A 20 -19.02 -3.53 -10.05
C ALA A 20 -19.82 -4.23 -11.18
N THR A 21 -19.41 -4.07 -12.43
CA THR A 21 -20.11 -4.65 -13.58
C THR A 21 -19.96 -6.17 -13.60
N ALA A 22 -18.74 -6.68 -13.41
CA ALA A 22 -18.47 -8.11 -13.34
C ALA A 22 -19.18 -8.76 -12.15
N ALA A 23 -19.16 -8.11 -10.99
CA ALA A 23 -19.84 -8.57 -9.78
C ALA A 23 -21.37 -8.67 -9.97
N ALA A 24 -21.99 -7.68 -10.60
CA ALA A 24 -23.42 -7.71 -10.90
C ALA A 24 -23.79 -8.88 -11.83
N ARG A 25 -22.97 -9.14 -12.85
CA ARG A 25 -23.14 -10.30 -13.74
C ARG A 25 -23.04 -11.61 -12.97
N ARG A 26 -21.99 -11.80 -12.16
CA ARG A 26 -21.79 -13.02 -11.34
C ARG A 26 -22.89 -13.22 -10.29
N ALA A 27 -23.43 -12.13 -9.75
CA ALA A 27 -24.58 -12.16 -8.83
C ALA A 27 -25.95 -12.34 -9.51
N GLY A 28 -25.98 -12.50 -10.84
CA GLY A 28 -27.17 -12.80 -11.62
C GLY A 28 -28.10 -11.61 -11.85
N TYR A 29 -27.58 -10.37 -11.82
CA TYR A 29 -28.36 -9.20 -12.27
C TYR A 29 -28.51 -9.22 -13.79
N LYS A 30 -29.73 -8.91 -14.27
CA LYS A 30 -30.04 -8.90 -15.72
C LYS A 30 -29.25 -7.82 -16.45
N ASP A 31 -29.13 -6.65 -15.84
CA ASP A 31 -28.27 -5.56 -16.31
C ASP A 31 -27.02 -5.46 -15.43
N PRO A 32 -25.83 -5.84 -15.94
CA PRO A 32 -24.57 -5.68 -15.23
C PRO A 32 -24.22 -4.23 -14.87
N ASN A 33 -24.71 -3.24 -15.62
CA ASN A 33 -24.43 -1.82 -15.34
C ASN A 33 -25.07 -1.34 -14.03
N PHE A 34 -26.09 -2.06 -13.56
CA PHE A 34 -26.72 -1.80 -12.26
C PHE A 34 -25.76 -1.97 -11.08
N GLY A 35 -24.60 -2.62 -11.27
CA GLY A 35 -23.58 -2.78 -10.24
C GLY A 35 -23.14 -1.45 -9.61
N ARG A 36 -22.96 -0.39 -10.40
CA ARG A 36 -22.57 0.93 -9.88
C ARG A 36 -23.62 1.51 -8.94
N GLN A 37 -24.90 1.34 -9.28
CA GLN A 37 -26.01 1.80 -8.45
C GLN A 37 -26.17 0.97 -7.18
N LEU A 38 -25.76 -0.31 -7.19
CA LEU A 38 -25.76 -1.13 -5.98
C LEU A 38 -24.76 -0.62 -4.94
N LEU A 39 -23.61 -0.07 -5.36
CA LEU A 39 -22.60 0.49 -4.45
C LEU A 39 -23.11 1.72 -3.68
N THR A 40 -24.02 2.51 -4.27
CA THR A 40 -24.58 3.71 -3.61
C THR A 40 -25.68 3.38 -2.60
N LYS A 41 -26.21 2.15 -2.61
CA LYS A 41 -27.23 1.74 -1.64
C LYS A 41 -26.60 1.54 -0.27
N THR A 42 -27.08 2.28 0.73
CA THR A 42 -26.57 2.25 2.11
C THR A 42 -26.47 0.84 2.67
N ASN A 43 -27.49 0.00 2.47
CA ASN A 43 -27.49 -1.37 3.00
C ASN A 43 -26.43 -2.28 2.34
N VAL A 44 -26.11 -2.06 1.07
CA VAL A 44 -25.05 -2.78 0.35
C VAL A 44 -23.68 -2.28 0.79
N SER A 45 -23.49 -0.96 0.87
CA SER A 45 -22.25 -0.33 1.31
C SER A 45 -21.86 -0.77 2.74
N VAL A 46 -22.83 -0.76 3.67
CA VAL A 46 -22.61 -1.25 5.06
C VAL A 46 -22.17 -2.72 5.07
N TYR A 47 -22.76 -3.57 4.22
CA TYR A 47 -22.36 -4.98 4.15
C TYR A 47 -20.97 -5.16 3.54
N ILE A 48 -20.62 -4.41 2.50
CA ILE A 48 -19.27 -4.38 1.91
C ILE A 48 -18.24 -3.99 2.98
N GLN A 49 -18.49 -2.91 3.73
CA GLN A 49 -17.59 -2.45 4.79
C GLN A 49 -17.40 -3.52 5.87
N LYS A 50 -18.49 -4.16 6.32
CA LYS A 50 -18.41 -5.27 7.26
C LYS A 50 -17.52 -6.40 6.72
N ARG A 51 -17.73 -6.81 5.46
CA ARG A 51 -16.99 -7.90 4.83
C ARG A 51 -15.52 -7.55 4.58
N MET A 52 -15.21 -6.30 4.27
CA MET A 52 -13.83 -5.81 4.23
C MET A 52 -13.17 -5.92 5.60
N GLY A 53 -13.84 -5.50 6.67
CA GLY A 53 -13.34 -5.66 8.04
C GLY A 53 -13.15 -7.13 8.43
N ASP A 54 -14.06 -8.02 8.03
CA ASP A 54 -13.92 -9.47 8.23
C ASP A 54 -12.71 -10.03 7.47
N GLN A 55 -12.47 -9.58 6.24
CA GLN A 55 -11.30 -9.97 5.45
C GLN A 55 -9.99 -9.46 6.07
N GLN A 56 -9.94 -8.18 6.46
CA GLN A 56 -8.80 -7.57 7.14
C GLN A 56 -8.43 -8.33 8.42
N ARG A 57 -9.43 -8.70 9.23
CA ARG A 57 -9.22 -9.53 10.43
C ARG A 57 -8.70 -10.92 10.10
N ARG A 58 -9.24 -11.56 9.07
CA ARG A 58 -8.85 -12.94 8.70
C ARG A 58 -7.46 -13.02 8.08
N THR A 59 -7.06 -12.03 7.29
CA THR A 59 -5.74 -12.01 6.63
C THR A 59 -4.69 -11.25 7.44
N GLU A 60 -5.09 -10.58 8.52
CA GLU A 60 -4.26 -9.65 9.29
C GLU A 60 -3.62 -8.57 8.39
N ILE A 61 -4.26 -8.22 7.27
CA ILE A 61 -3.81 -7.16 6.36
C ILE A 61 -4.61 -5.92 6.74
N THR A 62 -4.06 -5.16 7.69
CA THR A 62 -4.61 -3.85 8.11
C THR A 62 -4.01 -2.73 7.27
N GLN A 63 -4.64 -1.55 7.31
CA GLN A 63 -4.08 -0.35 6.69
C GLN A 63 -2.68 -0.05 7.24
N ASP A 64 -2.50 -0.12 8.56
CA ASP A 64 -1.20 0.06 9.20
C ASP A 64 -0.14 -0.92 8.70
N ARG A 65 -0.51 -2.20 8.53
CA ARG A 65 0.42 -3.21 7.98
C ARG A 65 0.82 -2.87 6.54
N VAL A 66 -0.12 -2.46 5.70
CA VAL A 66 0.20 -2.03 4.32
C VAL A 66 1.15 -0.82 4.34
N LEU A 67 0.93 0.14 5.23
CA LEU A 67 1.81 1.31 5.38
C LEU A 67 3.20 0.91 5.89
N GLN A 68 3.30 -0.02 6.83
CA GLN A 68 4.57 -0.56 7.33
C GLN A 68 5.36 -1.24 6.20
N GLU A 69 4.70 -2.06 5.38
CA GLU A 69 5.34 -2.72 4.22
C GLU A 69 5.79 -1.71 3.15
N LEU A 70 4.96 -0.71 2.83
CA LEU A 70 5.37 0.35 1.91
C LEU A 70 6.53 1.19 2.47
N ALA A 71 6.54 1.47 3.78
CA ALA A 71 7.62 2.18 4.44
C ALA A 71 8.92 1.35 4.43
N ALA A 72 8.84 0.04 4.64
CA ALA A 72 9.97 -0.87 4.51
C ALA A 72 10.65 -0.74 3.13
N ILE A 73 9.86 -0.75 2.06
CA ILE A 73 10.34 -0.58 0.68
C ILE A 73 10.85 0.84 0.43
N GLY A 74 10.06 1.84 0.79
CA GLY A 74 10.33 3.26 0.52
C GLY A 74 11.59 3.76 1.23
N PHE A 75 11.92 3.21 2.39
CA PHE A 75 13.08 3.64 3.18
C PHE A 75 14.27 2.67 3.11
N ALA A 76 14.17 1.55 2.41
CA ALA A 76 15.28 0.64 2.19
C ALA A 76 16.51 1.34 1.59
N ARG A 77 17.69 0.98 2.08
CA ARG A 77 18.99 1.48 1.60
C ARG A 77 19.83 0.32 1.08
N GLY A 78 20.46 0.47 -0.08
CA GLY A 78 21.36 -0.57 -0.61
C GLY A 78 22.51 -0.95 0.35
N THR A 79 22.99 0.03 1.13
CA THR A 79 24.04 -0.16 2.16
C THR A 79 23.60 -1.02 3.35
N ASP A 80 22.30 -1.29 3.47
CA ASP A 80 21.79 -2.23 4.47
C ASP A 80 22.01 -3.68 4.05
N TYR A 81 22.17 -3.95 2.75
CA TYR A 81 22.28 -5.30 2.17
C TYR A 81 23.69 -5.64 1.70
N ALA A 82 24.50 -4.63 1.39
CA ALA A 82 25.85 -4.81 0.88
C ALA A 82 26.80 -3.74 1.41
N GLU A 83 28.08 -4.10 1.53
CA GLU A 83 29.16 -3.20 1.89
C GLU A 83 30.24 -3.20 0.81
N ILE A 84 30.91 -2.06 0.65
CA ILE A 84 32.09 -1.93 -0.20
C ILE A 84 33.30 -1.96 0.72
N THR A 85 34.13 -2.98 0.55
CA THR A 85 35.39 -3.16 1.28
C THR A 85 36.40 -2.08 0.90
N SER A 86 37.40 -1.85 1.75
CA SER A 86 38.48 -0.88 1.47
C SER A 86 39.28 -1.19 0.20
N SER A 87 39.27 -2.45 -0.25
CA SER A 87 39.87 -2.89 -1.52
C SER A 87 38.95 -2.74 -2.73
N GLY A 88 37.75 -2.17 -2.57
CA GLY A 88 36.77 -1.93 -3.64
C GLY A 88 35.87 -3.12 -3.99
N GLY A 89 35.98 -4.24 -3.27
CA GLY A 89 35.11 -5.41 -3.46
C GLY A 89 33.75 -5.23 -2.77
N VAL A 90 32.70 -5.84 -3.32
CA VAL A 90 31.34 -5.83 -2.75
C VAL A 90 31.10 -7.10 -1.94
N VAL A 91 30.65 -6.96 -0.70
CA VAL A 91 30.27 -8.08 0.18
C VAL A 91 28.80 -7.94 0.55
N LEU A 92 28.02 -8.99 0.34
CA LEU A 92 26.63 -9.02 0.77
C LEU A 92 26.53 -9.39 2.25
N LYS A 93 25.62 -8.73 2.97
CA LYS A 93 25.32 -9.09 4.35
C LYS A 93 24.52 -10.40 4.38
N PRO A 94 24.80 -11.31 5.33
CA PRO A 94 24.02 -12.54 5.49
C PRO A 94 22.53 -12.24 5.70
N THR A 95 21.67 -12.99 5.03
CA THR A 95 20.20 -12.80 5.11
C THR A 95 19.64 -13.04 6.52
N GLU A 96 20.31 -13.87 7.33
CA GLU A 96 20.00 -14.09 8.74
C GLU A 96 20.17 -12.83 9.61
N ASN A 97 21.06 -11.90 9.19
CA ASN A 97 21.31 -10.65 9.90
C ASN A 97 20.38 -9.52 9.45
N LEU A 98 19.50 -9.76 8.46
CA LEU A 98 18.54 -8.77 8.00
C LEU A 98 17.32 -8.76 8.92
N SER A 99 16.87 -7.57 9.28
CA SER A 99 15.57 -7.34 9.93
C SER A 99 14.41 -7.71 9.01
N ASP A 100 13.23 -7.93 9.57
CA ASP A 100 12.03 -8.25 8.78
C ASP A 100 11.65 -7.10 7.83
N GLN A 101 11.88 -5.85 8.25
CA GLN A 101 11.72 -4.68 7.38
C GLN A 101 12.67 -4.72 6.18
N GLN A 102 13.93 -5.08 6.40
CA GLN A 102 14.89 -5.22 5.31
C GLN A 102 14.51 -6.37 4.38
N LYS A 103 14.05 -7.50 4.91
CA LYS A 103 13.59 -8.64 4.12
C LYS A 103 12.36 -8.29 3.28
N ALA A 104 11.41 -7.53 3.83
CA ALA A 104 10.21 -7.09 3.13
C ALA A 104 10.50 -6.29 1.86
N ALA A 105 11.61 -5.55 1.82
CA ALA A 105 12.00 -4.79 0.64
C ALA A 105 12.69 -5.64 -0.44
N VAL A 106 13.11 -6.88 -0.16
CA VAL A 106 13.78 -7.77 -1.12
C VAL A 106 12.75 -8.50 -1.99
N THR A 107 12.85 -8.37 -3.30
CA THR A 107 11.96 -9.03 -4.28
C THR A 107 12.59 -10.24 -4.93
N GLY A 108 13.91 -10.40 -4.82
CA GLY A 108 14.60 -11.58 -5.33
C GLY A 108 16.08 -11.60 -5.00
N ILE A 109 16.62 -12.80 -4.84
CA ILE A 109 18.05 -13.07 -4.70
C ILE A 109 18.41 -14.08 -5.78
N LYS A 110 19.43 -13.79 -6.58
CA LYS A 110 19.83 -14.63 -7.72
C LYS A 110 21.33 -14.83 -7.73
N GLU A 111 21.75 -16.09 -7.81
CA GLU A 111 23.14 -16.42 -8.11
C GLU A 111 23.37 -16.39 -9.63
N THR A 112 24.47 -15.78 -10.04
CA THR A 112 24.88 -15.62 -11.44
C THR A 112 26.36 -15.97 -11.58
N GLN A 113 26.83 -16.09 -12.83
CA GLN A 113 28.26 -16.29 -13.11
C GLN A 113 29.14 -15.13 -12.61
N ALA A 114 28.56 -13.94 -12.40
CA ALA A 114 29.25 -12.75 -11.90
C ALA A 114 29.10 -12.55 -10.38
N GLY A 115 28.44 -13.48 -9.68
CA GLY A 115 28.15 -13.39 -8.25
C GLY A 115 26.66 -13.31 -7.95
N VAL A 116 26.31 -12.83 -6.75
CA VAL A 116 24.93 -12.78 -6.25
C VAL A 116 24.32 -11.40 -6.49
N GLU A 117 23.14 -11.37 -7.10
CA GLU A 117 22.30 -10.18 -7.31
C GLU A 117 21.18 -10.15 -6.27
N VAL A 118 21.02 -9.01 -5.59
CA VAL A 118 19.88 -8.74 -4.68
C VAL A 118 19.01 -7.67 -5.31
N LYS A 119 17.74 -7.99 -5.57
CA LYS A 119 16.74 -7.07 -6.12
C LYS A 119 15.87 -6.52 -5.00
N LEU A 120 15.72 -5.20 -4.99
CA LEU A 120 14.79 -4.51 -4.10
C LEU A 120 13.50 -4.15 -4.85
N ALA A 121 12.42 -3.99 -4.11
CA ALA A 121 11.18 -3.45 -4.62
C ALA A 121 11.34 -1.97 -5.07
N ASP A 122 10.39 -1.48 -5.85
CA ASP A 122 10.41 -0.12 -6.37
C ASP A 122 10.20 0.91 -5.25
N LYS A 123 11.32 1.49 -4.80
CA LYS A 123 11.37 2.53 -3.78
C LYS A 123 10.57 3.78 -4.15
N VAL A 124 10.66 4.22 -5.40
CA VAL A 124 9.99 5.44 -5.86
C VAL A 124 8.48 5.24 -5.82
N LYS A 125 8.01 4.08 -6.29
CA LYS A 125 6.59 3.78 -6.27
C LYS A 125 6.03 3.66 -4.86
N ALA A 126 6.78 3.05 -3.93
CA ALA A 126 6.36 2.96 -2.54
C ALA A 126 6.22 4.34 -1.88
N LEU A 127 7.20 5.23 -2.10
CA LEU A 127 7.14 6.62 -1.59
C LEU A 127 6.02 7.44 -2.22
N GLU A 128 5.73 7.24 -3.51
CA GLU A 128 4.57 7.86 -4.18
C GLU A 128 3.25 7.45 -3.50
N LEU A 129 3.07 6.15 -3.23
CA LEU A 129 1.86 5.64 -2.58
C LEU A 129 1.71 6.14 -1.14
N LEU A 130 2.82 6.20 -0.39
CA LEU A 130 2.84 6.78 0.96
C LEU A 130 2.49 8.27 0.93
N GLY A 131 3.10 9.04 0.02
CA GLY A 131 2.80 10.47 -0.09
C GLY A 131 1.37 10.74 -0.53
N LYS A 132 0.78 9.89 -1.40
CA LYS A 132 -0.66 9.94 -1.73
C LYS A 132 -1.52 9.68 -0.50
N HIS A 133 -1.16 8.68 0.31
CA HIS A 133 -1.88 8.37 1.54
C HIS A 133 -1.85 9.53 2.54
N LEU A 134 -0.72 10.24 2.64
CA LEU A 134 -0.53 11.42 3.48
C LEU A 134 -1.12 12.71 2.86
N GLY A 135 -1.66 12.66 1.64
CA GLY A 135 -2.22 13.83 0.96
C GLY A 135 -1.17 14.81 0.40
N LEU A 136 0.10 14.43 0.33
CA LEU A 136 1.20 15.30 -0.14
C LEU A 136 1.00 15.78 -1.58
N PHE A 137 0.39 14.94 -2.43
CA PHE A 137 0.25 15.22 -3.86
C PHE A 137 -1.12 15.77 -4.28
N ASP A 138 -2.20 15.46 -3.54
CA ASP A 138 -3.59 15.73 -3.97
C ASP A 138 -4.41 16.61 -2.98
N GLY A 139 -3.81 17.14 -1.91
CA GLY A 139 -4.43 18.10 -0.98
C GLY A 139 -4.75 19.51 -1.55
N PRO A 140 -5.53 20.34 -0.83
CA PRO A 140 -6.03 21.64 -1.29
C PRO A 140 -4.87 22.62 -1.57
N GLY A 141 -4.55 22.77 -2.86
CA GLY A 141 -3.41 23.55 -3.36
C GLY A 141 -3.16 23.28 -4.84
N VAL A 142 -4.25 23.07 -5.61
CA VAL A 142 -4.22 22.83 -7.06
C VAL A 142 -3.73 24.12 -7.73
N GLY A 143 -2.41 24.27 -7.83
CA GLY A 143 -1.72 25.49 -8.30
C GLY A 143 -0.29 25.66 -7.78
N GLN A 144 0.10 24.97 -6.71
CA GLN A 144 1.47 24.95 -6.19
C GLN A 144 2.26 23.77 -6.77
N SER A 145 3.57 23.96 -6.96
CA SER A 145 4.45 22.89 -7.41
C SER A 145 4.58 21.81 -6.32
N THR A 146 4.96 20.59 -6.71
CA THR A 146 5.22 19.51 -5.74
C THR A 146 6.34 19.89 -4.76
N GLU A 147 7.32 20.69 -5.20
CA GLU A 147 8.42 21.19 -4.36
C GLU A 147 7.90 22.11 -3.25
N ASP A 148 7.01 23.05 -3.58
CA ASP A 148 6.43 23.99 -2.61
C ASP A 148 5.64 23.23 -1.52
N ARG A 149 4.84 22.24 -1.93
CA ARG A 149 4.01 21.43 -1.02
C ARG A 149 4.86 20.57 -0.08
N LEU A 150 5.98 20.04 -0.57
CA LEU A 150 6.92 19.28 0.25
C LEU A 150 7.63 20.21 1.25
N ALA A 151 8.01 21.42 0.85
CA ALA A 151 8.61 22.39 1.74
C ALA A 151 7.65 22.80 2.88
N ASP A 152 6.38 23.09 2.55
CA ASP A 152 5.35 23.42 3.54
C ASP A 152 5.13 22.26 4.53
N TYR A 153 5.05 21.02 4.03
CA TYR A 153 4.88 19.84 4.86
C TYR A 153 6.08 19.55 5.77
N LEU A 154 7.31 19.68 5.25
CA LEU A 154 8.53 19.52 6.05
C LEU A 154 8.62 20.60 7.13
N THR A 155 8.27 21.84 6.80
CA THR A 155 8.22 22.95 7.78
C THR A 155 7.20 22.63 8.89
N ALA A 156 6.00 22.18 8.53
CA ALA A 156 4.98 21.80 9.50
C ALA A 156 5.41 20.63 10.38
N LEU A 157 6.13 19.65 9.83
CA LEU A 157 6.72 18.55 10.60
C LEU A 157 7.78 19.04 11.59
N GLU A 158 8.71 19.89 11.16
CA GLU A 158 9.73 20.46 12.04
C GLU A 158 9.12 21.25 13.20
N ASP A 159 8.03 21.98 12.94
CA ASP A 159 7.33 22.72 13.98
C ASP A 159 6.55 21.82 14.93
N SER A 160 6.01 20.70 14.44
CA SER A 160 5.34 19.70 15.29
C SER A 160 6.29 18.95 16.23
N VAL A 161 7.52 18.69 15.79
CA VAL A 161 8.57 18.03 16.60
C VAL A 161 9.12 18.95 17.69
N LYS A 162 9.07 20.27 17.51
CA LYS A 162 9.49 21.27 18.52
C LYS A 162 8.48 21.46 19.66
N HIS A 163 7.27 20.90 19.56
CA HIS A 163 6.18 21.13 20.51
C HIS A 163 5.68 19.86 21.23
N GLU A 164 6.46 18.78 21.27
CA GLU A 164 6.17 17.70 22.22
C GLU A 164 6.42 18.22 23.66
N PRO A 165 5.41 18.19 24.55
CA PRO A 165 5.63 18.52 25.95
C PRO A 165 6.51 17.44 26.60
N GLU A 166 7.52 17.88 27.34
CA GLU A 166 8.39 17.03 28.19
C GLU A 166 7.59 16.13 29.16
#